data_AF-A0A170YWR7-F1
#
_entry.id   AF-A0A170YWR7-F1
#
_cell.length_a   1.000
_cell.length_b   1.000
_cell.length_c   1.000
_cell.angle_alpha   90.00
_cell.angle_beta   90.00
_cell.angle_gamma   90.00
#
_symmetry.space_group_name_H-M   'P 1'
#
loop_
_entity.id
_entity.type
_entity.pdbx_description
1 polymer ?
#
loop_
_entity_poly.entity_id
_entity_poly.type
_entity_poly.pdbx_seq_one_letter_code
_entity_poly.pdbx_strand_id
1 'polypeptide(L)'
;FDNTQEIPSATTESIFAQAAPPVGDERQITRTDSQETPPTPLFDEDVSQPLEDFPRINYDGPGWEMQLRQPNKKKITGQRFWKKIFVKLVFQGENPVLQLFNGKDDKDPFQELPLQPCYSVSEIGAQQYDQYGKIFTVKLQFIYYKERPGVRPGQVTKAERITIN
;
A
#
# COMPACT_ATOMS: atom_id res chain seq x y z
N PHE A 1 -3.75 -42.50 -41.78
CA PHE A 1 -4.11 -42.43 -43.20
C PHE A 1 -4.15 -40.95 -43.53
N ASP A 2 -3.10 -40.33 -44.07
CA ASP A 2 -2.47 -40.48 -45.39
C ASP A 2 -2.63 -39.14 -46.12
N ASN A 3 -1.65 -38.87 -46.97
CA ASN A 3 -1.35 -37.75 -47.87
C ASN A 3 -2.56 -36.96 -48.44
N THR A 4 -2.43 -35.73 -48.93
CA THR A 4 -1.44 -35.32 -49.95
C THR A 4 -1.31 -33.78 -50.05
N GLN A 5 -0.08 -33.32 -50.26
CA GLN A 5 0.32 -32.07 -50.91
C GLN A 5 -0.15 -31.99 -52.37
N GLU A 6 -0.23 -30.77 -52.93
CA GLU A 6 0.63 -30.22 -54.01
C GLU A 6 0.10 -28.79 -54.36
N ILE A 7 0.85 -27.67 -54.20
CA ILE A 7 1.86 -27.02 -55.10
C ILE A 7 1.17 -26.37 -56.35
N PRO A 8 1.66 -25.30 -57.07
CA PRO A 8 2.93 -24.53 -57.00
C PRO A 8 2.93 -22.98 -57.22
N SER A 9 4.13 -22.40 -56.97
CA SER A 9 4.99 -21.49 -57.81
C SER A 9 4.45 -20.15 -58.34
N ALA A 10 5.21 -19.05 -58.32
CA ALA A 10 6.43 -18.73 -59.09
C ALA A 10 6.70 -17.21 -58.85
N THR A 11 7.84 -16.54 -59.04
CA THR A 11 9.21 -16.84 -59.46
C THR A 11 10.06 -15.58 -59.18
N THR A 12 11.33 -15.81 -58.87
CA THR A 12 12.49 -14.93 -58.67
C THR A 12 12.87 -14.04 -59.88
N GLU A 13 13.52 -12.88 -59.64
CA GLU A 13 14.82 -12.42 -60.23
C GLU A 13 14.96 -10.88 -60.12
N SER A 14 15.95 -10.35 -59.39
CA SER A 14 17.37 -10.09 -59.75
C SER A 14 17.50 -8.82 -60.63
N ILE A 15 17.90 -7.65 -60.09
CA ILE A 15 19.26 -7.15 -59.81
C ILE A 15 20.06 -6.76 -61.09
N PHE A 16 20.48 -5.48 -61.11
CA PHE A 16 21.64 -4.82 -61.75
C PHE A 16 21.48 -3.92 -63.00
N ALA A 17 22.17 -2.76 -62.90
CA ALA A 17 22.66 -1.81 -63.94
C ALA A 17 21.66 -0.75 -64.46
N GLN A 18 21.99 0.52 -64.71
CA GLN A 18 23.20 1.36 -64.60
C GLN A 18 22.79 2.85 -64.82
N ALA A 19 23.71 3.78 -64.52
CA ALA A 19 23.75 5.25 -64.73
C ALA A 19 23.09 5.82 -66.02
N ALA A 20 22.73 7.10 -66.23
CA ALA A 20 23.17 8.43 -65.78
C ALA A 20 22.09 9.51 -66.16
N PRO A 21 22.23 10.82 -65.85
CA PRO A 21 21.16 11.83 -65.99
C PRO A 21 21.17 12.59 -67.34
N PRO A 22 20.05 13.22 -67.72
CA PRO A 22 20.11 14.60 -68.20
C PRO A 22 19.01 15.45 -67.53
N VAL A 23 19.39 16.53 -66.85
CA VAL A 23 19.35 17.90 -67.39
C VAL A 23 17.97 18.26 -67.93
N GLY A 24 17.19 18.95 -67.11
CA GLY A 24 15.88 19.44 -67.50
C GLY A 24 15.20 20.19 -66.38
N ASP A 25 15.27 21.51 -66.50
CA ASP A 25 14.39 22.52 -65.94
C ASP A 25 14.53 22.95 -64.47
N GLU A 26 14.78 24.25 -64.40
CA GLU A 26 14.82 25.13 -63.26
C GLU A 26 13.47 25.11 -62.53
N ARG A 27 13.37 24.30 -61.49
CA ARG A 27 12.50 24.66 -60.37
C ARG A 27 13.41 25.08 -59.24
N GLN A 28 13.56 26.39 -59.11
CA GLN A 28 14.08 27.03 -57.91
C GLN A 28 13.25 26.51 -56.73
N ILE A 29 13.74 25.45 -56.08
CA ILE A 29 13.18 24.97 -54.82
C ILE A 29 13.56 26.03 -53.80
N THR A 30 12.72 27.05 -53.67
CA THR A 30 12.71 27.91 -52.50
C THR A 30 12.50 26.98 -51.32
N ARG A 31 13.53 26.83 -50.48
CA ARG A 31 13.36 26.28 -49.13
C ARG A 31 12.36 27.18 -48.43
N THR A 32 11.09 26.80 -48.43
CA THR A 32 10.18 27.21 -47.38
C THR A 32 10.75 26.59 -46.12
N ASP A 33 11.45 27.40 -45.32
CA ASP A 33 11.66 27.07 -43.91
C ASP A 33 10.31 26.63 -43.38
N SER A 34 10.23 25.36 -42.98
CA SER A 34 9.03 24.82 -42.37
C SER A 34 8.81 25.64 -41.10
N GLN A 35 7.81 26.50 -41.16
CA GLN A 35 7.31 27.23 -40.02
C GLN A 35 7.01 26.24 -38.90
N GLU A 36 7.58 26.58 -37.74
CA GLU A 36 7.23 26.09 -36.41
C GLU A 36 7.26 24.56 -36.26
N THR A 37 8.40 24.09 -35.77
CA THR A 37 8.36 22.99 -34.80
C THR A 37 7.36 23.41 -33.72
N PRO A 38 6.31 22.63 -33.42
CA PRO A 38 5.45 22.94 -32.28
C PRO A 38 6.38 23.10 -31.09
N PRO A 39 6.27 24.19 -30.31
CA PRO A 39 7.16 24.39 -29.17
C PRO A 39 7.09 23.11 -28.37
N THR A 40 8.24 22.45 -28.24
CA THR A 40 8.43 21.30 -27.35
C THR A 40 7.72 21.68 -26.07
N PRO A 41 6.76 20.87 -25.55
CA PRO A 41 5.86 21.32 -24.49
C PRO A 41 6.71 21.98 -23.43
N LEU A 42 6.54 23.30 -23.34
CA LEU A 42 7.45 24.20 -22.67
C LEU A 42 7.18 24.01 -21.20
N PHE A 43 7.75 22.95 -20.63
CA PHE A 43 7.65 22.49 -19.24
C PHE A 43 6.28 22.80 -18.61
N ASP A 44 5.39 21.81 -18.52
CA ASP A 44 4.22 21.92 -17.64
C ASP A 44 4.69 22.60 -16.35
N GLU A 45 4.06 23.74 -16.00
CA GLU A 45 4.47 24.51 -14.84
C GLU A 45 4.63 23.56 -13.66
N ASP A 46 5.72 23.68 -12.90
CA ASP A 46 6.03 22.77 -11.82
C ASP A 46 4.93 22.82 -10.75
N VAL A 47 3.98 21.89 -10.87
CA VAL A 47 2.87 21.68 -9.91
C VAL A 47 3.31 20.87 -8.70
N SER A 48 4.62 20.60 -8.54
CA SER A 48 5.09 19.93 -7.35
C SER A 48 4.82 20.81 -6.14
N GLN A 49 4.09 20.25 -5.17
CA GLN A 49 3.98 20.83 -3.84
C GLN A 49 5.17 20.34 -3.03
N PRO A 50 5.77 21.19 -2.17
CA PRO A 50 6.77 20.75 -1.22
C PRO A 50 6.26 19.52 -0.47
N LEU A 51 7.08 18.47 -0.40
CA LEU A 51 6.75 17.30 0.41
C LEU A 51 6.59 17.76 1.86
N GLU A 52 5.60 17.20 2.55
CA GLU A 52 5.45 17.42 3.98
C GLU A 52 6.72 17.00 4.72
N ASP A 53 7.13 17.80 5.71
CA ASP A 53 8.30 17.53 6.53
C ASP A 53 8.21 16.13 7.15
N PHE A 54 9.26 15.34 6.91
CA PHE A 54 9.41 14.02 7.49
C PHE A 54 10.33 14.09 8.72
N PRO A 55 9.96 13.45 9.84
CA PRO A 55 8.80 12.60 10.00
C PRO A 55 7.53 13.38 10.36
N ARG A 56 6.36 12.90 9.90
CA ARG A 56 5.04 13.40 10.32
C ARG A 56 4.72 12.93 11.75
N ILE A 57 5.56 13.32 12.71
CA ILE A 57 5.46 12.89 14.11
C ILE A 57 4.43 13.68 14.90
N ASN A 58 4.13 14.90 14.47
CA ASN A 58 3.26 15.80 15.21
C ASN A 58 1.86 15.77 14.59
N TYR A 59 0.94 15.12 15.29
CA TYR A 59 -0.49 15.16 14.97
C TYR A 59 -1.20 16.05 15.99
N ASP A 60 -1.65 17.22 15.53
CA ASP A 60 -2.40 18.20 16.35
C ASP A 60 -3.91 18.14 16.09
N GLY A 61 -4.38 17.10 15.39
CA GLY A 61 -5.79 16.97 15.06
C GLY A 61 -6.65 16.57 16.28
N PRO A 62 -7.97 16.79 16.20
CA PRO A 62 -8.87 16.56 17.33
C PRO A 62 -9.05 15.09 17.71
N GLY A 63 -8.61 14.14 16.87
CA GLY A 63 -8.89 12.70 16.99
C GLY A 63 -9.97 12.22 16.01
N TRP A 64 -10.39 10.96 16.17
CA TRP A 64 -11.30 10.28 15.25
C TRP A 64 -12.46 9.59 15.96
N GLU A 65 -13.65 9.68 15.38
CA GLU A 65 -14.76 8.78 15.72
C GLU A 65 -14.51 7.42 15.08
N MET A 66 -14.48 6.36 15.90
CA MET A 66 -14.21 5.00 15.43
C MET A 66 -15.20 3.99 16.03
N GLN A 67 -15.18 2.77 15.49
CA GLN A 67 -15.93 1.62 16.02
C GLN A 67 -14.96 0.62 16.64
N LEU A 68 -15.09 0.37 17.93
CA LEU A 68 -14.29 -0.62 18.66
C LEU A 68 -15.06 -1.93 18.80
N ARG A 69 -14.45 -3.04 18.40
CA ARG A 69 -15.04 -4.37 18.56
C ARG A 69 -14.75 -4.94 19.93
N GLN A 70 -15.77 -5.12 20.76
CA GLN A 70 -15.63 -5.68 22.10
C GLN A 70 -16.31 -7.05 22.21
N PRO A 71 -15.81 -7.98 23.04
CA PRO A 71 -14.53 -7.94 23.76
C PRO A 71 -13.32 -8.30 22.85
N ASN A 72 -12.15 -7.72 23.17
CA ASN A 72 -10.88 -7.99 22.46
C ASN A 72 -10.52 -9.48 22.53
N LYS A 73 -10.51 -10.03 23.76
CA LYS A 73 -10.32 -11.47 24.00
C LYS A 73 -11.67 -12.18 23.88
N LYS A 74 -11.78 -13.12 22.94
CA LYS A 74 -12.99 -13.92 22.77
C LYS A 74 -13.19 -14.79 24.02
N LYS A 75 -14.31 -14.60 24.72
CA LYS A 75 -14.81 -15.59 25.69
C LYS A 75 -15.69 -16.58 24.92
N ILE A 76 -15.73 -17.85 25.34
CA ILE A 76 -16.41 -18.93 24.61
C ILE A 76 -17.92 -18.66 24.41
N THR A 77 -18.54 -17.88 25.30
CA THR A 77 -19.99 -17.61 25.33
C THR A 77 -20.36 -16.17 24.94
N GLY A 78 -19.39 -15.29 24.69
CA GLY A 78 -19.65 -13.87 24.46
C GLY A 78 -19.70 -13.48 22.98
N GLN A 79 -20.82 -12.92 22.54
CA GLN A 79 -20.92 -12.31 21.21
C GLN A 79 -20.11 -11.00 21.17
N ARG A 80 -19.42 -10.75 20.04
CA ARG A 80 -18.74 -9.48 19.82
C ARG A 80 -19.69 -8.45 19.24
N PHE A 81 -19.60 -7.22 19.71
CA PHE A 81 -20.37 -6.09 19.22
C PHE A 81 -19.44 -4.91 18.87
N TRP A 82 -19.93 -4.02 18.02
CA TRP A 82 -19.27 -2.76 17.71
C TRP A 82 -19.77 -1.67 18.65
N LYS A 83 -18.83 -0.90 19.21
CA LYS A 83 -19.10 0.23 20.09
C LYS A 83 -18.51 1.49 19.47
N LYS A 84 -19.33 2.52 19.30
CA LYS A 84 -18.84 3.84 18.91
C LYS A 84 -17.96 4.40 20.03
N ILE A 85 -16.78 4.87 19.66
CA ILE A 85 -15.79 5.47 20.57
C ILE A 85 -15.14 6.69 19.90
N PHE A 86 -14.41 7.47 20.70
CA PHE A 86 -13.54 8.53 20.20
C PHE A 86 -12.09 8.18 20.52
N VAL A 87 -11.19 8.37 19.56
CA VAL A 87 -9.76 8.02 19.67
C VAL A 87 -8.92 9.27 19.50
N LYS A 88 -7.99 9.52 20.43
CA LYS A 88 -7.00 10.59 20.33
C LYS A 88 -5.59 10.01 20.36
N LEU A 89 -4.70 10.57 19.54
CA LEU A 89 -3.27 10.35 19.64
C LEU A 89 -2.68 11.56 20.35
N VAL A 90 -2.05 11.35 21.51
CA VAL A 90 -1.43 12.41 22.32
C VAL A 90 0.01 12.05 22.63
N PHE A 91 0.83 13.05 22.92
CA PHE A 91 2.17 12.84 23.47
C PHE A 91 2.16 13.09 24.98
N GLN A 92 2.53 12.07 25.76
CA GLN A 92 2.77 12.19 27.20
C GLN A 92 4.28 12.20 27.43
N GLY A 93 4.85 13.41 27.52
CA GLY A 93 6.30 13.59 27.41
C GLY A 93 6.75 13.25 25.98
N GLU A 94 7.70 12.32 25.85
CA GLU A 94 8.19 11.84 24.54
C GLU A 94 7.43 10.60 24.02
N ASN A 95 6.50 10.06 24.80
CA ASN A 95 5.81 8.83 24.44
C ASN A 95 4.47 9.14 23.74
N PRO A 96 4.25 8.66 22.50
CA PRO A 96 2.94 8.71 21.88
C PRO A 96 2.01 7.71 22.57
N VAL A 97 0.81 8.17 22.96
CA VAL A 97 -0.22 7.39 23.65
C VAL A 97 -1.52 7.48 22.87
N LEU A 98 -2.10 6.32 22.57
CA LEU A 98 -3.44 6.23 21.99
C LEU A 98 -4.48 6.18 23.12
N GLN A 99 -5.28 7.22 23.25
CA GLN A 99 -6.34 7.34 24.25
C GLN A 99 -7.71 7.04 23.62
N LEU A 100 -8.50 6.21 24.29
CA LEU A 100 -9.84 5.81 23.86
C LEU A 100 -10.89 6.31 24.86
N PHE A 101 -11.91 7.00 24.35
CA PHE A 101 -12.98 7.64 25.10
C PHE A 101 -14.35 7.07 24.69
N ASN A 102 -15.36 7.11 25.56
CA ASN A 102 -16.70 6.65 25.17
C ASN A 102 -17.37 7.68 24.26
N GLY A 103 -17.15 8.97 24.53
CA GLY A 103 -17.56 10.11 23.72
C GLY A 103 -16.41 11.09 23.49
N LYS A 104 -16.60 12.02 22.55
CA LYS A 104 -15.61 13.05 22.21
C LYS A 104 -15.35 14.04 23.36
N ASP A 105 -16.40 14.35 24.12
CA ASP A 105 -16.41 15.35 25.18
C ASP A 105 -16.13 14.76 26.57
N ASP A 106 -15.84 13.46 26.64
CA ASP A 106 -15.45 12.81 27.88
C ASP A 106 -14.11 13.37 28.37
N LYS A 107 -14.02 13.60 29.69
CA LYS A 107 -12.80 14.11 30.32
C LYS A 107 -11.71 13.04 30.38
N ASP A 108 -12.10 11.83 30.78
CA ASP A 108 -11.16 10.75 31.07
C ASP A 108 -11.28 9.62 30.03
N PRO A 109 -10.15 9.13 29.49
CA PRO A 109 -10.15 7.97 28.62
C PRO A 109 -10.50 6.71 29.42
N PHE A 110 -11.34 5.83 28.84
CA PHE A 110 -11.62 4.52 29.46
C PHE A 110 -10.47 3.53 29.24
N GLN A 111 -9.61 3.78 28.26
CA GLN A 111 -8.44 2.97 27.97
C GLN A 111 -7.35 3.84 27.34
N GLU A 112 -6.12 3.67 27.82
CA GLU A 112 -4.92 4.27 27.24
C GLU A 112 -3.97 3.17 26.77
N LEU A 113 -3.27 3.44 25.68
CA LEU A 113 -2.31 2.53 25.09
C LEU A 113 -1.04 3.28 24.70
N PRO A 114 -0.01 3.28 25.55
CA PRO A 114 1.30 3.80 25.20
C PRO A 114 1.86 3.02 24.00
N LEU A 115 2.10 3.72 22.89
CA LEU A 115 2.60 3.12 21.68
C LEU A 115 4.10 2.86 21.82
N GLN A 116 4.46 1.59 21.68
CA GLN A 116 5.84 1.12 21.67
C GLN A 116 6.26 0.78 20.23
N PRO A 117 7.58 0.78 19.91
CA PRO A 117 8.07 0.44 18.58
C PRO A 117 7.68 -0.96 18.07
N CYS A 118 7.31 -1.86 18.98
CA CYS A 118 6.87 -3.22 18.68
C CYS A 118 5.38 -3.32 18.31
N TYR A 119 4.63 -2.21 18.27
CA TYR A 119 3.30 -2.21 17.70
C TYR A 119 3.34 -2.05 16.17
N SER A 120 2.54 -2.85 15.48
CA SER A 120 2.31 -2.73 14.04
C SER A 120 0.84 -2.47 13.75
N VAL A 121 0.58 -1.55 12.84
CA VAL A 121 -0.75 -1.36 12.25
C VAL A 121 -0.94 -2.42 11.16
N SER A 122 -2.09 -3.07 11.11
CA SER A 122 -2.42 -4.01 10.04
C SER A 122 -2.85 -3.30 8.76
N GLU A 123 -2.85 -4.03 7.66
CA GLU A 123 -3.61 -3.63 6.47
C GLU A 123 -5.10 -3.44 6.79
N ILE A 124 -5.78 -2.71 5.91
CA ILE A 124 -7.22 -2.46 5.99
C ILE A 124 -7.96 -3.74 5.62
N GLY A 125 -8.81 -4.23 6.53
CA GLY A 125 -9.68 -5.37 6.30
C GLY A 125 -11.15 -5.03 6.45
N ALA A 126 -12.03 -5.72 5.72
CA ALA A 126 -13.48 -5.58 5.86
C ALA A 126 -14.06 -6.59 6.87
N GLN A 127 -14.91 -6.13 7.79
CA GLN A 127 -15.62 -6.97 8.76
C GLN A 127 -17.13 -6.72 8.71
N GLN A 128 -17.94 -7.68 9.19
CA GLN A 128 -19.38 -7.48 9.33
C GLN A 128 -19.67 -6.41 10.39
N TYR A 129 -20.46 -5.41 10.05
CA TYR A 129 -20.89 -4.37 10.98
C TYR A 129 -22.26 -4.71 11.59
N ASP A 130 -23.28 -4.81 10.74
CA ASP A 130 -24.67 -5.15 11.08
C ASP A 130 -25.26 -6.13 10.04
N GLN A 131 -26.58 -6.27 9.90
CA GLN A 131 -27.19 -7.18 8.91
C GLN A 131 -26.99 -6.71 7.45
N TYR A 132 -26.72 -5.42 7.23
CA TYR A 132 -26.80 -4.77 5.92
C TYR A 132 -25.45 -4.22 5.43
N GLY A 133 -24.45 -4.13 6.31
CA GLY A 133 -23.21 -3.41 6.05
C GLY A 133 -21.93 -4.11 6.49
N LYS A 134 -20.85 -3.71 5.83
CA LYS A 134 -19.47 -3.99 6.23
C LYS A 134 -18.83 -2.72 6.79
N ILE A 135 -17.79 -2.91 7.59
CA ILE A 135 -16.94 -1.84 8.10
C ILE A 135 -15.48 -2.14 7.76
N PHE A 136 -14.74 -1.10 7.37
CA PHE A 136 -13.29 -1.19 7.20
C PHE A 136 -12.59 -1.05 8.53
N THR A 137 -11.57 -1.87 8.75
CA THR A 137 -10.94 -2.04 10.05
C THR A 137 -9.44 -2.11 9.91
N VAL A 138 -8.74 -1.49 10.86
CA VAL A 138 -7.33 -1.70 11.10
C VAL A 138 -7.16 -2.33 12.48
N LYS A 139 -6.06 -3.04 12.69
CA LYS A 139 -5.70 -3.62 13.98
C LYS A 139 -4.35 -3.09 14.39
N LEU A 140 -4.25 -2.65 15.63
CA LEU A 140 -2.97 -2.37 16.26
C LEU A 140 -2.51 -3.64 16.99
N GLN A 141 -1.41 -4.22 16.53
CA GLN A 141 -0.93 -5.52 16.99
C GLN A 141 0.40 -5.36 17.72
N PHE A 142 0.47 -5.88 18.94
CA PHE A 142 1.72 -5.97 19.67
C PHE A 142 2.51 -7.19 19.17
N ILE A 143 3.65 -6.94 18.54
CA ILE A 143 4.53 -7.98 18.03
C ILE A 143 5.59 -8.27 19.09
N TYR A 144 5.72 -9.53 19.48
CA TYR A 144 6.81 -9.99 20.33
C TYR A 144 7.38 -11.29 19.77
N TYR A 145 8.70 -11.42 19.84
CA TYR A 145 9.41 -12.62 19.46
C TYR A 145 9.69 -13.45 20.71
N LYS A 146 9.39 -14.75 20.64
CA LYS A 146 9.74 -15.70 21.69
C LYS A 146 10.65 -16.76 21.07
N GLU A 147 11.89 -16.81 21.52
CA GLU A 147 12.78 -17.90 21.15
C GLU A 147 12.20 -19.21 21.68
N ARG A 148 12.09 -20.20 20.80
CA ARG A 148 11.82 -21.58 21.21
C ARG A 148 13.17 -22.27 21.36
N PRO A 149 13.51 -22.79 22.55
CA PRO A 149 14.70 -23.62 22.70
C PRO A 149 14.66 -24.75 21.68
N GLY A 150 15.74 -24.95 20.93
CA GLY A 150 15.86 -26.03 19.97
C GLY A 150 15.83 -27.38 20.68
N VAL A 151 14.65 -28.02 20.78
CA VAL A 151 14.54 -29.37 21.31
C VAL A 151 14.93 -30.34 20.19
N ARG A 152 16.10 -30.98 20.33
CA ARG A 152 16.45 -32.12 19.47
C ARG A 152 15.45 -33.25 19.75
N PRO A 153 14.86 -33.90 18.73
CA PRO A 153 14.04 -35.09 18.95
C PRO A 153 14.85 -36.12 19.76
N GLY A 154 14.42 -36.43 20.98
CA GLY A 154 15.12 -37.33 21.92
C GLY A 154 15.85 -36.65 23.09
N GLN A 155 15.95 -35.33 23.12
CA GLN A 155 16.60 -34.59 24.20
C GLN A 155 15.59 -33.69 24.93
N VAL A 156 14.57 -34.31 25.51
CA VAL A 156 13.68 -33.66 26.47
C VAL A 156 14.15 -34.08 27.85
N THR A 157 15.06 -33.33 28.47
CA THR A 157 15.22 -33.44 29.92
C THR A 157 13.90 -32.95 30.54
N LYS A 158 13.36 -33.75 31.46
CA LYS A 158 12.19 -33.44 32.28
C LYS A 158 12.33 -32.01 32.83
N ALA A 159 11.67 -31.04 32.20
CA ALA A 159 11.55 -29.71 32.78
C ALA A 159 10.55 -29.86 33.92
N GLU A 160 11.06 -29.90 35.17
CA GLU A 160 10.21 -29.83 36.34
C GLU A 160 9.42 -28.53 36.31
N ARG A 161 8.13 -28.69 36.57
CA ARG A 161 7.10 -27.65 36.55
C ARG A 161 7.44 -26.64 37.64
N ILE A 162 8.03 -25.50 37.27
CA ILE A 162 8.20 -24.38 38.18
C ILE A 162 6.81 -23.78 38.43
N THR A 163 6.20 -24.15 39.55
CA THR A 163 5.05 -23.44 40.13
C THR A 163 5.61 -22.26 40.92
N ILE A 164 5.33 -21.05 40.46
CA ILE A 164 5.64 -19.84 41.22
C ILE A 164 4.43 -19.57 42.12
N ASN A 165 4.64 -19.60 43.44
CA ASN A 165 3.66 -19.24 44.47
C ASN A 165 3.37 -17.74 44.49
#